data_AF-A0A960DMJ2-F1
#
_entry.id   AF-A0A960DMJ2-F1
#
_cell.length_a   1.000
_cell.length_b   1.000
_cell.length_c   1.000
_cell.angle_alpha   90.00
_cell.angle_beta   90.00
_cell.angle_gamma   90.00
#
_symmetry.space_group_name_H-M   'P 1'
#
loop_
_entity.id
_entity.type
_entity.pdbx_description
1 polymer ?
#
loop_
_entity_poly.entity_id
_entity_poly.type
_entity_poly.pdbx_seq_one_letter_code
_entity_poly.pdbx_strand_id
1 'polypeptide(L)'
;LRPALPDYTIETDMEAIPTELRGLHAANPVNLPRHRGVQIELPPRVRGTSPIWKDWAGPGLVPHTQALIDALAAAALAWPA
;
A
#
# COMPACT_ATOMS: atom_id res chain seq x y z
N LEU A 1 -0.18 8.49 1.10
CA LEU A 1 -1.21 7.59 0.50
C LEU A 1 -2.62 8.17 0.52
N ARG A 2 -3.15 8.68 1.65
CA ARG A 2 -4.53 9.21 1.73
C ARG A 2 -4.90 10.19 0.59
N PRO A 3 -4.04 11.15 0.20
CA PRO A 3 -4.35 12.05 -0.92
C PRO A 3 -4.36 11.35 -2.29
N ALA A 4 -3.61 10.26 -2.45
CA ALA A 4 -3.44 9.55 -3.72
C ALA A 4 -4.47 8.44 -3.94
N LEU A 5 -5.12 7.98 -2.87
CA LEU A 5 -6.14 6.92 -2.88
C LEU A 5 -7.40 7.42 -2.15
N PRO A 6 -8.06 8.49 -2.61
CA PRO A 6 -9.14 9.15 -1.88
C PRO A 6 -10.37 8.26 -1.69
N ASP A 7 -10.58 7.27 -2.56
CA ASP A 7 -11.70 6.32 -2.49
C ASP A 7 -11.49 5.19 -1.46
N TYR A 8 -10.38 5.20 -0.72
CA TYR A 8 -10.00 4.16 0.22
C TYR A 8 -9.82 4.70 1.63
N THR A 9 -10.41 4.01 2.59
CA THR A 9 -10.06 4.18 4.00
C THR A 9 -8.66 3.62 4.24
N ILE A 10 -7.74 4.48 4.66
CA ILE A 10 -6.40 4.06 5.09
C ILE A 10 -6.39 4.02 6.60
N GLU A 11 -6.48 2.81 7.14
CA GLU A 11 -6.38 2.55 8.57
C GLU A 11 -4.91 2.44 8.99
N THR A 12 -4.56 3.14 10.07
CA THR A 12 -3.21 3.15 10.66
C THR A 12 -3.22 2.91 12.16
N ASP A 13 -4.39 2.87 12.78
CA ASP A 13 -4.57 2.49 14.19
C ASP A 13 -4.40 0.97 14.33
N MET A 14 -3.42 0.57 15.12
CA MET A 14 -3.10 -0.83 15.37
C MET A 14 -4.27 -1.58 16.00
N GLU A 15 -5.10 -0.91 16.82
CA GLU A 15 -6.23 -1.58 17.46
C GLU A 15 -7.42 -1.77 16.52
N ALA A 16 -7.52 -0.96 15.47
CA ALA A 16 -8.53 -1.11 14.42
C ALA A 16 -8.12 -2.14 13.35
N ILE A 17 -6.82 -2.38 13.14
CA ILE A 17 -6.31 -3.35 12.16
C ILE A 17 -6.49 -4.78 12.69
N PRO A 18 -7.02 -5.73 11.88
CA PRO A 18 -7.09 -7.15 12.25
C PRO A 18 -5.71 -7.70 12.63
N THR A 19 -5.63 -8.47 13.70
CA THR A 19 -4.38 -8.97 14.31
C THR A 19 -3.38 -9.55 13.30
N GLU A 20 -3.89 -10.31 12.33
CA GLU A 20 -3.11 -11.01 11.30
C GLU A 20 -2.45 -10.05 10.31
N LEU A 21 -3.00 -8.84 10.15
CA LEU A 21 -2.57 -7.82 9.20
C LEU A 21 -1.68 -6.73 9.83
N ARG A 22 -1.49 -6.78 11.16
CA ARG A 22 -0.72 -5.79 11.93
C ARG A 22 0.78 -5.80 11.62
N GLY A 23 1.31 -6.91 11.10
CA GLY A 23 2.72 -7.03 10.75
C GLY A 23 3.71 -6.94 11.92
N LEU A 24 3.24 -7.01 13.18
CA LEU A 24 4.05 -6.79 14.38
C LEU A 24 5.00 -7.93 14.78
N HIS A 25 4.90 -9.08 14.11
CA HIS A 25 5.75 -10.23 14.44
C HIS A 25 7.24 -9.88 14.27
N ALA A 26 8.07 -10.24 15.25
CA ALA A 26 9.49 -9.87 15.26
C ALA A 26 10.27 -10.44 14.05
N ALA A 27 9.84 -11.60 13.55
CA ALA A 27 10.43 -12.23 12.36
C ALA A 27 9.78 -11.82 11.03
N ASN A 28 8.84 -10.86 11.03
CA ASN A 28 8.34 -10.30 9.77
C ASN A 28 9.53 -9.64 9.04
N PRO A 29 9.80 -9.97 7.76
CA PRO A 29 10.93 -9.42 7.02
C PRO A 29 11.01 -7.89 7.05
N VAL A 30 9.86 -7.21 7.08
CA VAL A 30 9.81 -5.74 7.15
C VAL A 30 10.39 -5.17 8.44
N ASN A 31 10.44 -5.97 9.52
CA ASN A 31 10.93 -5.57 10.84
C ASN A 31 12.41 -5.85 11.08
N LEU A 32 13.09 -6.54 10.15
CA LEU A 32 14.50 -6.94 10.28
C LEU A 32 15.52 -5.82 10.02
N PRO A 33 15.29 -4.85 9.10
CA PRO A 33 16.22 -3.73 8.90
C PRO A 33 16.42 -2.89 10.17
N ARG A 34 17.56 -2.20 10.27
CA ARG A 34 17.95 -1.41 11.45
C ARG A 34 16.89 -0.40 11.90
N HIS A 35 16.21 0.23 10.95
CA HIS A 35 15.16 1.22 11.20
C HIS A 35 13.74 0.65 11.06
N ARG A 36 13.63 -0.68 10.99
CA ARG A 36 12.40 -1.40 10.65
C ARG A 36 11.84 -0.89 9.31
N GLY A 37 10.61 -1.27 8.99
CA GLY A 37 9.93 -0.85 7.79
C GLY A 37 8.43 -0.78 8.00
N VAL A 38 7.71 -0.55 6.92
CA VAL A 38 6.25 -0.42 6.92
C VAL A 38 5.67 -1.50 6.02
N GLN A 39 4.69 -2.25 6.52
CA GLN A 39 3.87 -3.17 5.74
C GLN A 39 2.54 -2.48 5.39
N ILE A 40 2.07 -2.67 4.17
CA ILE A 40 0.81 -2.11 3.68
C ILE A 40 -0.01 -3.24 3.08
N GLU A 41 -1.17 -3.51 3.66
CA GLU A 41 -2.13 -4.48 3.14
C GLU A 41 -3.09 -3.81 2.15
N LEU A 42 -3.26 -4.43 0.97
CA LEU A 42 -3.92 -3.79 -0.17
C LEU A 42 -5.10 -4.64 -0.69
N PRO A 43 -6.28 -4.02 -0.89
CA PRO A 43 -7.41 -4.73 -1.48
C PRO A 43 -7.13 -5.09 -2.96
N PRO A 44 -7.79 -6.11 -3.52
CA PRO A 44 -7.60 -6.54 -4.92
C PRO A 44 -7.72 -5.41 -5.94
N ARG A 45 -8.57 -4.41 -5.67
CA ARG A 45 -8.79 -3.26 -6.57
C ARG A 45 -7.56 -2.36 -6.70
N VAL A 46 -6.86 -2.06 -5.60
CA VAL A 46 -5.60 -1.28 -5.64
C VAL A 46 -4.47 -2.11 -6.26
N ARG A 47 -4.49 -3.44 -6.04
CA ARG A 47 -3.53 -4.36 -6.66
C ARG A 47 -3.75 -4.59 -8.16
N GLY A 48 -4.82 -4.05 -8.76
CA GLY A 48 -5.13 -4.28 -10.16
C GLY A 48 -5.63 -5.68 -10.51
N THR A 49 -6.00 -6.48 -9.50
CA THR A 49 -6.42 -7.89 -9.66
C THR A 49 -7.93 -8.10 -9.48
N SER A 50 -8.69 -7.02 -9.29
CA SER A 50 -10.15 -7.09 -9.18
C SER A 50 -10.81 -7.26 -10.56
N PRO A 51 -11.92 -8.02 -10.67
CA PRO A 51 -12.66 -8.18 -11.92
C PRO A 51 -13.15 -6.88 -12.57
N ILE A 52 -13.26 -5.78 -11.82
CA ILE A 52 -13.60 -4.46 -12.37
C ILE A 52 -12.59 -3.97 -13.42
N TRP A 53 -11.36 -4.48 -13.36
CA TRP A 53 -10.28 -4.12 -14.28
C TRP A 53 -10.16 -5.05 -15.48
N LYS A 54 -11.06 -6.03 -15.65
CA LYS A 54 -10.95 -7.06 -16.69
C LYS A 54 -10.84 -6.50 -18.11
N ASP A 55 -11.49 -5.36 -18.36
CA ASP A 55 -11.52 -4.71 -19.68
C ASP A 55 -10.60 -3.47 -19.73
N TRP A 56 -9.69 -3.31 -18.76
CA TRP A 56 -8.74 -2.20 -18.75
C TRP A 56 -7.75 -2.35 -19.91
N ALA A 57 -7.84 -1.43 -20.88
CA ALA A 57 -6.99 -1.38 -22.07
C ALA A 57 -6.07 -0.13 -22.12
N GLY A 58 -5.93 0.57 -20.98
CA GLY A 58 -5.06 1.74 -20.89
C GLY A 58 -3.59 1.38 -21.13
N PRO A 59 -2.72 2.38 -21.41
CA PRO A 59 -1.33 2.15 -21.83
C PRO A 59 -0.41 1.56 -20.75
N GLY A 60 -0.93 1.27 -19.54
CA GLY A 60 -0.14 0.81 -18.39
C GLY A 60 -1.01 0.19 -17.29
N LEU A 61 -0.52 0.26 -16.05
CA LEU A 61 -1.21 -0.26 -14.88
C LEU A 61 -2.56 0.43 -14.68
N VAL A 62 -3.48 -0.24 -13.99
CA VAL A 62 -4.77 0.37 -13.65
C VAL A 62 -4.55 1.63 -12.80
N PRO A 63 -5.43 2.64 -12.88
CA PRO A 63 -5.17 3.96 -12.26
C PRO A 63 -4.85 3.88 -10.78
N HIS A 64 -5.48 2.95 -10.06
CA HIS A 64 -5.30 2.77 -8.62
C HIS A 64 -3.92 2.19 -8.26
N THR A 65 -3.39 1.29 -9.10
CA THR A 65 -2.03 0.75 -8.92
C THR A 65 -0.99 1.80 -9.25
N GLN A 66 -1.20 2.57 -10.33
CA GLN A 66 -0.31 3.66 -10.70
C GLN A 66 -0.24 4.73 -9.60
N ALA A 67 -1.41 5.16 -9.08
CA ALA A 67 -1.48 6.15 -8.00
C ALA A 67 -0.78 5.68 -6.71
N LEU A 68 -0.86 4.38 -6.38
CA LEU A 68 -0.12 3.81 -5.25
C LEU A 68 1.40 3.92 -5.50
N ILE A 69 1.88 3.50 -6.67
CA ILE A 69 3.31 3.52 -7.02
C ILE A 69 3.84 4.95 -6.97
N ASP A 70 3.17 5.89 -7.61
CA ASP A 70 3.59 7.29 -7.67
C ASP A 70 3.69 7.89 -6.26
N ALA A 71 2.71 7.60 -5.40
CA ALA A 71 2.69 8.09 -4.02
C ALA A 71 3.79 7.47 -3.15
N LEU A 72 4.09 6.18 -3.32
CA LEU A 72 5.18 5.52 -2.59
C LEU A 72 6.56 6.01 -3.08
N ALA A 73 6.74 6.18 -4.39
CA ALA A 73 7.96 6.73 -4.96
C ALA A 73 8.19 8.16 -4.49
N ALA A 74 7.16 9.01 -4.52
CA ALA A 74 7.23 10.37 -3.99
C ALA A 74 7.59 10.39 -2.50
N ALA A 75 7.00 9.51 -1.69
CA ALA A 75 7.33 9.40 -0.27
C ALA A 75 8.79 8.98 -0.05
N ALA A 76 9.28 7.98 -0.79
CA ALA A 76 10.66 7.52 -0.70
C ALA A 76 11.67 8.62 -1.09
N LEU A 77 11.38 9.39 -2.14
CA LEU A 77 12.22 10.51 -2.58
C LEU A 77 12.20 11.70 -1.60
N ALA A 78 11.10 11.89 -0.88
CA ALA A 78 10.96 12.94 0.12
C ALA A 78 11.42 12.51 1.53
N TRP A 79 11.85 11.25 1.71
CA TRP A 79 12.17 10.73 3.04
C TRP A 79 13.44 11.39 3.58
N PRO A 80 13.40 11.96 4.79
CA PRO A 80 14.60 12.52 5.40
C PRO A 80 15.67 11.43 5.59
N ALA A 81 16.93 11.82 5.40
CA ALA A 81 18.09 10.97 5.68
C ALA A 81 18.27 10.72 7.18
#